data_AF-A0A1H0SQY6-F1
#
_entry.id   AF-A0A1H0SQY6-F1
#
_cell.length_a   1.000
_cell.length_b   1.000
_cell.length_c   1.000
_cell.angle_alpha   90.00
_cell.angle_beta   90.00
_cell.angle_gamma   90.00
#
_symmetry.space_group_name_H-M   'P 1'
#
loop_
_entity.id
_entity.type
_entity.pdbx_description
1 polymer ?
#
loop_
_entity_poly.entity_id
_entity_poly.type
_entity_poly.pdbx_seq_one_letter_code
_entity_poly.pdbx_strand_id
1 'polypeptide(L)'
;MGNNRFDGLKKELRVADNVLSERLRRLAGAGLLVAEPYSAGTRPRKEYLLTAAGTDALPVLHALTVWAQKNTQSPSGKSLRIICTTCGTVSASGAWCETCGAELTAATTAWDHPKSTKNLIELATAAPQPNSDD
;
A
#
# COMPACT_ATOMS: atom_id res chain seq x y z
N MET A 1 -13.08 2.72 5.18
CA MET A 1 -13.72 1.64 4.38
C MET A 1 -12.89 1.42 3.13
N GLY A 2 -12.42 0.19 2.97
CA GLY A 2 -11.14 -0.16 2.32
C GLY A 2 -10.93 0.38 0.92
N ASN A 3 -9.79 1.05 0.75
CA ASN A 3 -9.33 1.63 -0.50
C ASN A 3 -8.81 0.56 -1.49
N ASN A 4 -8.87 -0.71 -1.10
CA ASN A 4 -8.29 -1.87 -1.81
C ASN A 4 -9.24 -2.47 -2.85
N ARG A 5 -10.37 -1.81 -3.09
CA ARG A 5 -11.34 -2.16 -4.13
C ARG A 5 -10.99 -1.44 -5.41
N PHE A 6 -11.26 -2.06 -6.56
CA PHE A 6 -10.96 -1.47 -7.87
C PHE A 6 -11.52 -0.03 -8.03
N ASP A 7 -12.78 0.19 -7.65
CA ASP A 7 -13.41 1.51 -7.74
C ASP A 7 -12.76 2.55 -6.81
N GLY A 8 -12.28 2.12 -5.64
CA GLY A 8 -11.53 2.96 -4.70
C GLY A 8 -10.16 3.34 -5.26
N LEU A 9 -9.38 2.33 -5.68
CA LEU A 9 -8.08 2.52 -6.32
C LEU A 9 -8.17 3.41 -7.56
N LYS A 10 -9.20 3.21 -8.40
CA LYS A 10 -9.46 4.04 -9.58
C LYS A 10 -9.69 5.50 -9.20
N LYS A 11 -10.56 5.74 -8.21
CA LYS A 11 -10.91 7.08 -7.74
C LYS A 11 -9.69 7.84 -7.21
N GLU A 12 -8.80 7.15 -6.50
CA GLU A 12 -7.61 7.79 -5.92
C GLU A 12 -6.47 7.98 -6.91
N LEU A 13 -6.16 6.95 -7.71
CA LEU A 13 -5.02 6.98 -8.62
C LEU A 13 -5.27 7.79 -9.89
N ARG A 14 -6.55 8.05 -10.23
CA ARG A 14 -6.97 8.81 -11.43
C ARG A 14 -6.31 8.31 -12.72
N VAL A 15 -6.18 7.00 -12.86
CA VAL A 15 -5.64 6.31 -14.05
C VAL A 15 -6.76 5.70 -14.88
N ALA A 16 -6.50 5.44 -16.16
CA ALA A 16 -7.42 4.74 -17.04
C ALA A 16 -7.63 3.28 -16.60
N ASP A 17 -8.83 2.74 -16.85
CA ASP A 17 -9.26 1.42 -16.37
C ASP A 17 -8.38 0.28 -16.90
N ASN A 18 -7.96 0.37 -18.15
CA ASN A 18 -7.07 -0.60 -18.78
C ASN A 18 -5.69 -0.60 -18.10
N VAL A 19 -5.13 0.58 -17.82
CA VAL A 19 -3.83 0.75 -17.16
C VAL A 19 -3.89 0.21 -15.73
N LEU A 20 -4.94 0.54 -14.96
CA LEU A 20 -5.11 0.02 -13.60
C LEU A 20 -5.24 -1.51 -13.59
N SER A 21 -6.09 -2.04 -14.48
CA SER A 21 -6.31 -3.48 -14.59
C SER A 21 -5.04 -4.23 -14.97
N GLU A 22 -4.24 -3.69 -15.89
CA GLU A 22 -2.96 -4.27 -16.29
C GLU A 22 -1.96 -4.28 -15.15
N ARG A 23 -1.81 -3.16 -14.42
CA ARG A 23 -0.90 -3.08 -13.28
C ARG A 23 -1.29 -4.04 -12.17
N LEU A 24 -2.58 -4.11 -11.81
CA LEU A 24 -3.08 -5.05 -10.81
C LEU A 24 -2.86 -6.51 -11.23
N ARG A 25 -3.08 -6.83 -12.51
CA ARG A 25 -2.79 -8.17 -13.04
C ARG A 25 -1.32 -8.51 -12.97
N ARG A 26 -0.42 -7.57 -13.27
CA ARG A 26 1.03 -7.77 -13.18
C ARG A 26 1.49 -7.98 -11.74
N LEU A 27 0.99 -7.18 -10.80
CA LEU A 27 1.30 -7.32 -9.38
C LEU A 27 0.77 -8.65 -8.81
N ALA A 28 -0.43 -9.07 -9.23
CA ALA A 28 -0.96 -10.37 -8.86
C ALA A 28 -0.18 -11.53 -9.49
N GLY A 29 0.19 -11.41 -10.77
CA GLY A 29 1.03 -12.41 -11.46
C GLY A 29 2.44 -12.52 -10.88
N ALA A 30 2.95 -11.45 -10.26
CA ALA A 30 4.21 -11.45 -9.52
C ALA A 30 4.07 -11.96 -8.07
N GLY A 31 2.86 -12.36 -7.65
CA GLY A 31 2.60 -12.87 -6.30
C GLY A 31 2.60 -11.80 -5.20
N LEU A 32 2.58 -10.50 -5.55
CA LEU A 32 2.59 -9.41 -4.57
C LEU A 32 1.18 -9.07 -4.06
N LEU A 33 0.16 -9.34 -4.88
CA LEU A 33 -1.24 -9.12 -4.54
C LEU A 33 -2.05 -10.39 -4.80
N VAL A 34 -3.08 -10.61 -3.99
CA VAL A 34 -4.14 -11.56 -4.28
C VAL A 34 -5.44 -10.81 -4.55
N ALA A 35 -6.23 -11.31 -5.51
CA ALA A 35 -7.53 -10.74 -5.85
C ALA A 35 -8.64 -11.63 -5.28
N GLU A 36 -9.17 -11.26 -4.12
CA GLU A 36 -10.20 -12.04 -3.42
C GLU A 36 -11.61 -11.57 -3.82
N PRO A 37 -12.56 -12.50 -4.05
CA PRO A 37 -13.96 -12.13 -4.20
C PRO A 37 -14.49 -11.58 -2.87
N TYR A 38 -15.16 -10.43 -2.92
CA TYR A 38 -15.90 -9.92 -1.77
C TYR A 38 -17.39 -9.77 -2.13
N SER A 39 -18.26 -10.21 -1.23
CA SER A 39 -19.71 -10.21 -1.45
C SER A 39 -20.30 -8.85 -1.10
N ALA A 40 -20.66 -8.07 -2.13
CA ALA A 40 -21.34 -6.78 -2.00
C ALA A 40 -22.43 -6.60 -3.08
N GLY A 41 -23.27 -7.62 -3.26
CA GLY A 41 -24.44 -7.61 -4.14
C GLY A 41 -24.34 -8.54 -5.37
N THR A 42 -25.12 -8.23 -6.41
CA THR A 42 -25.42 -9.10 -7.56
C THR A 42 -24.27 -9.30 -8.57
N ARG A 43 -23.14 -8.58 -8.43
CA ARG A 43 -21.98 -8.68 -9.34
C ARG A 43 -20.72 -9.01 -8.52
N PRO A 44 -19.93 -10.03 -8.89
CA PRO A 44 -18.72 -10.37 -8.17
C PRO A 44 -17.75 -9.19 -8.21
N ARG A 45 -17.46 -8.63 -7.03
CA ARG A 45 -16.44 -7.59 -6.85
C ARG A 45 -15.19 -8.22 -6.29
N LYS A 46 -14.05 -7.62 -6.62
CA LYS A 46 -12.73 -8.06 -6.15
C LYS A 46 -12.13 -7.01 -5.24
N GLU A 47 -11.49 -7.45 -4.18
CA GLU A 47 -10.54 -6.67 -3.39
C GLU A 47 -9.13 -7.20 -3.61
N TYR A 48 -8.15 -6.30 -3.57
CA TYR A 48 -6.75 -6.59 -3.81
C TYR A 48 -5.99 -6.47 -2.50
N LEU A 49 -5.49 -7.58 -1.99
CA LEU A 49 -4.80 -7.65 -0.69
C LEU A 49 -3.33 -7.97 -0.90
N LEU A 50 -2.45 -7.45 -0.04
CA LEU A 50 -1.03 -7.80 -0.03
C LEU A 50 -0.85 -9.25 0.41
N THR A 51 -0.03 -9.99 -0.31
CA THR A 51 0.45 -11.31 0.13
C THR A 51 1.58 -11.15 1.16
N ALA A 52 2.11 -12.27 1.67
CA ALA A 52 3.35 -12.24 2.44
C ALA A 52 4.51 -11.61 1.63
N ALA A 53 4.72 -12.07 0.39
CA ALA A 53 5.73 -11.50 -0.51
C ALA A 53 5.48 -10.00 -0.82
N GLY A 54 4.21 -9.59 -0.93
CA GLY A 54 3.84 -8.18 -1.08
C GLY A 54 4.21 -7.34 0.14
N THR A 55 3.98 -7.89 1.33
CA THR A 55 4.37 -7.28 2.61
C THR A 55 5.89 -7.16 2.73
N ASP A 56 6.63 -8.21 2.36
CA ASP A 56 8.10 -8.25 2.40
C ASP A 56 8.76 -7.26 1.42
N ALA A 57 8.02 -6.78 0.42
CA ALA A 57 8.50 -5.75 -0.50
C ALA A 57 8.41 -4.31 0.07
N LEU A 58 7.71 -4.11 1.19
CA LEU A 58 7.52 -2.77 1.78
C LEU A 58 8.82 -2.05 2.15
N PRO A 59 9.85 -2.70 2.74
CA PRO A 59 11.12 -2.03 3.05
C PRO A 59 11.78 -1.44 1.81
N VAL A 60 11.65 -2.08 0.64
CA VAL A 60 12.17 -1.57 -0.64
C VAL A 60 11.39 -0.32 -1.07
N LEU A 61 10.06 -0.35 -0.98
CA LEU A 61 9.21 0.80 -1.30
C LEU A 61 9.45 1.98 -0.35
N HIS A 62 9.69 1.71 0.92
CA HIS A 62 10.06 2.71 1.91
C HIS A 62 11.41 3.35 1.60
N ALA A 63 12.44 2.54 1.29
CA ALA A 63 13.75 3.05 0.90
C ALA A 63 13.65 3.95 -0.35
N LEU A 64 12.86 3.55 -1.35
CA LEU A 64 12.60 4.36 -2.54
C LEU A 64 11.90 5.69 -2.19
N THR A 65 10.95 5.65 -1.25
CA THR A 65 10.24 6.85 -0.79
C THR A 65 11.19 7.83 -0.10
N VAL A 66 12.02 7.35 0.82
CA VAL A 66 13.03 8.18 1.51
C VAL A 66 14.03 8.76 0.52
N TRP A 67 14.48 7.96 -0.46
CA TRP A 67 15.34 8.45 -1.53
C TRP A 67 14.65 9.55 -2.36
N ALA A 68 13.39 9.34 -2.74
CA ALA A 68 12.63 10.29 -3.55
C ALA A 68 12.41 11.61 -2.80
N GLN A 69 12.11 11.57 -1.50
CA GLN A 69 11.97 12.76 -0.67
C GLN A 69 13.24 13.63 -0.66
N LYS A 70 14.42 13.00 -0.67
CA LYS A 70 15.71 13.70 -0.63
C LYS A 70 16.14 14.22 -2.00
N ASN A 71 15.82 13.50 -3.07
CA ASN A 71 16.42 13.72 -4.39
C ASN A 71 15.45 14.22 -5.47
N THR A 72 14.14 14.20 -5.22
CA THR A 72 13.14 14.62 -6.22
C THR A 72 12.40 15.86 -5.74
N GLN A 73 12.24 16.83 -6.64
CA GLN A 73 11.40 17.99 -6.40
C GLN A 73 10.00 17.69 -6.91
N SER A 74 9.01 17.67 -6.00
CA SER A 74 7.62 17.56 -6.40
C SER A 74 7.11 18.91 -6.88
N PRO A 75 6.46 19.01 -8.06
CA PRO A 75 5.85 20.26 -8.53
C PRO A 75 4.84 20.87 -7.56
N SER A 76 4.25 20.04 -6.68
CA SER A 76 3.30 20.49 -5.65
C SER A 76 3.96 20.80 -4.30
N GLY A 77 5.28 20.65 -4.17
CA GLY A 77 6.01 20.77 -2.91
C GLY A 77 5.71 19.66 -1.88
N LYS A 78 4.86 18.69 -2.24
CA LYS A 78 4.46 17.57 -1.37
C LYS A 78 4.99 16.26 -1.94
N SER A 79 5.71 15.50 -1.11
CA SER A 79 6.18 14.14 -1.40
C SER A 79 5.39 13.12 -0.57
N LEU A 80 5.41 11.85 -0.99
CA LEU A 80 4.88 10.74 -0.20
C LEU A 80 5.64 10.67 1.12
N ARG A 81 4.94 10.57 2.25
CA ARG A 81 5.55 10.47 3.58
C ARG A 81 5.18 9.16 4.27
N ILE A 82 6.15 8.59 4.98
CA ILE A 82 5.99 7.38 5.78
C ILE A 82 5.56 7.82 7.18
N ILE A 83 4.42 7.33 7.66
CA ILE A 83 3.87 7.62 8.98
C ILE A 83 3.93 6.35 9.81
N CYS A 84 4.55 6.43 10.99
CA CYS A 84 4.46 5.35 11.97
C CYS A 84 3.09 5.41 12.65
N THR A 85 2.29 4.35 12.53
CA THR A 85 0.96 4.32 13.15
C THR A 85 1.02 4.05 14.65
N THR A 86 2.14 3.56 15.17
CA THR A 86 2.36 3.32 16.61
C THR A 86 2.46 4.62 17.41
N CYS A 87 3.12 5.65 16.87
CA CYS A 87 3.32 6.93 17.57
C CYS A 87 2.78 8.15 16.81
N GLY A 88 2.33 7.97 15.57
CA GLY A 88 1.73 9.02 14.73
C GLY A 88 2.73 9.95 14.04
N THR A 89 4.04 9.75 14.19
CA THR A 89 5.05 10.65 13.61
C THR A 89 5.46 10.25 12.20
N VAL A 90 5.89 11.24 11.42
CA VAL A 90 6.58 10.99 10.15
C VAL A 90 7.92 10.33 10.44
N SER A 91 8.26 9.25 9.73
CA SER A 91 9.56 8.62 9.77
C SER A 91 10.42 9.08 8.60
N ALA A 92 11.68 9.47 8.86
CA ALA A 92 12.66 9.72 7.80
C ALA A 92 13.47 8.46 7.45
N SER A 93 13.38 7.42 8.28
CA SER A 93 13.85 6.06 7.98
C SER A 93 12.74 5.23 7.34
N GLY A 94 13.14 4.31 6.46
CA GLY A 94 12.24 3.35 5.82
C GLY A 94 12.07 2.03 6.56
N ALA A 95 12.88 1.77 7.59
CA ALA A 95 12.93 0.48 8.28
C ALA A 95 12.42 0.55 9.73
N TRP A 96 12.70 1.63 10.45
CA TRP A 96 12.26 1.82 11.83
C TRP A 96 11.80 3.26 12.07
N CYS A 97 10.93 3.46 13.04
CA CYS A 97 10.57 4.78 13.51
C CYS A 97 11.68 5.35 14.41
N GLU A 98 12.21 6.50 14.04
CA GLU A 98 13.26 7.19 14.81
C GLU A 98 12.75 7.73 16.16
N THR A 99 11.44 7.87 16.33
CA THR A 99 10.81 8.40 17.56
C THR A 99 10.56 7.32 18.61
N CYS A 100 9.96 6.19 18.22
CA CYS A 100 9.52 5.15 19.17
C CYS A 100 10.26 3.81 19.01
N GLY A 101 11.12 3.68 18.00
CA GLY A 101 11.89 2.46 17.74
C GLY A 101 11.10 1.31 17.11
N ALA A 102 9.81 1.49 16.82
CA ALA A 102 9.01 0.45 16.16
C ALA A 102 9.52 0.15 14.75
N GLU A 103 9.54 -1.13 14.36
CA GLU A 103 9.78 -1.53 12.98
C GLU A 103 8.63 -1.05 12.08
N LEU A 104 8.95 -0.60 10.86
CA LEU A 104 7.99 -0.09 9.89
C LEU A 104 7.55 -1.21 8.93
N THR A 105 6.49 -1.90 9.34
CA THR A 105 5.86 -3.02 8.63
C THR A 105 4.51 -2.60 8.02
N ALA A 106 3.80 -3.53 7.36
CA ALA A 106 2.44 -3.29 6.90
C ALA A 106 1.48 -2.86 8.03
N ALA A 107 1.66 -3.39 9.25
CA ALA A 107 0.77 -3.13 10.38
C ALA A 107 1.09 -1.82 11.12
N THR A 108 2.34 -1.39 11.08
CA THR A 108 2.86 -0.25 11.86
C THR A 108 3.15 0.98 10.99
N THR A 109 2.82 0.91 9.71
CA THR A 109 3.07 1.97 8.74
C THR A 109 1.82 2.34 7.97
N ALA A 110 1.68 3.63 7.74
CA ALA A 110 0.78 4.16 6.74
C ALA A 110 1.49 5.20 5.90
N TRP A 111 0.99 5.44 4.69
CA TRP A 111 1.52 6.46 3.81
C TRP A 111 0.59 7.66 3.71
N ASP A 112 1.19 8.86 3.80
CA ASP A 112 0.53 10.13 3.53
C ASP A 112 0.82 10.56 2.08
N HIS A 113 -0.19 10.49 1.23
CA HIS A 113 -0.07 10.74 -0.21
C HIS A 113 -0.28 12.22 -0.55
N PRO A 114 0.63 12.84 -1.32
CA PRO A 114 0.64 14.29 -1.55
C PRO A 114 -0.60 14.87 -2.26
N LYS A 115 -1.37 14.03 -2.94
CA LYS A 115 -2.58 14.42 -3.70
C LYS A 115 -3.90 13.90 -3.08
N SER A 116 -3.88 13.18 -1.96
CA SER A 116 -5.11 12.71 -1.31
C SER A 116 -5.47 13.60 -0.12
N THR A 117 -6.69 14.12 -0.10
CA THR A 117 -7.23 14.96 0.99
C THR A 117 -7.91 14.15 2.09
N LYS A 118 -7.95 12.81 2.00
CA LYS A 118 -8.49 11.92 3.05
C LYS A 118 -7.64 10.64 3.21
N ASN A 119 -6.91 10.63 4.33
CA ASN A 119 -6.43 9.54 5.17
C ASN A 119 -5.39 8.53 4.68
N LEU A 120 -4.43 8.31 5.59
CA LEU A 120 -3.52 7.17 5.76
C LEU A 120 -3.97 5.93 4.98
N ILE A 121 -3.14 5.48 4.04
CA ILE A 121 -3.35 4.21 3.36
C ILE A 121 -2.94 3.10 4.32
N GLU A 122 -3.91 2.45 4.95
CA GLU A 122 -3.69 1.19 5.67
C GLU A 122 -3.44 0.07 4.66
N LEU A 123 -2.37 -0.68 4.90
CA LEU A 123 -1.95 -1.79 4.06
C LEU A 123 -2.75 -3.03 4.47
N ALA A 124 -3.81 -3.38 3.72
CA ALA A 124 -4.54 -4.60 4.00
C ALA A 124 -3.79 -5.81 3.46
N THR A 125 -3.45 -6.72 4.37
CA THR A 125 -2.83 -8.00 4.07
C THR A 125 -3.91 -9.07 3.92
N ALA A 126 -3.69 -10.03 3.03
CA ALA A 126 -4.49 -11.25 3.00
C ALA A 126 -4.33 -11.99 4.33
N ALA A 127 -5.37 -12.71 4.77
CA ALA A 127 -5.21 -13.64 5.87
C ALA A 127 -4.10 -14.64 5.53
N PRO A 128 -3.28 -15.08 6.49
CA PRO A 128 -2.31 -16.14 6.24
C PRO A 128 -3.05 -17.35 5.67
N GLN A 129 -2.74 -17.73 4.43
CA GLN A 129 -3.25 -18.97 3.84
C GLN A 129 -2.72 -20.12 4.70
N PRO A 130 -3.55 -21.05 5.19
CA PRO A 130 -3.03 -22.25 5.84
C PRO A 130 -2.14 -22.97 4.83
N ASN A 131 -0.89 -23.21 5.18
CA ASN A 131 0.01 -24.02 4.38
C ASN A 131 -0.70 -25.33 4.05
N SER A 132 -0.99 -25.55 2.77
CA SER A 132 -1.25 -26.88 2.24
C SER A 132 0.11 -27.59 2.15
N ASP A 133 0.61 -28.01 3.31
CA ASP A 133 1.71 -28.97 3.40
C ASP A 133 1.08 -30.36 3.25
N ASP A 134 1.40 -30.99 2.11
CA ASP A 134 1.22 -32.41 1.79
C ASP A 134 2.55 -33.12 2.10
#